data_AF-A0A968E6C2-F1
#
_entry.id   AF-A0A968E6C2-F1
#
_cell.length_a   1.000
_cell.length_b   1.000
_cell.length_c   1.000
_cell.angle_alpha   90.00
_cell.angle_beta   90.00
_cell.angle_gamma   90.00
#
_symmetry.space_group_name_H-M   'P 1'
#
loop_
_entity.id
_entity.type
_entity.pdbx_description
1 polymer ?
#
loop_
_entity_poly.entity_id
_entity_poly.type
_entity_poly.pdbx_seq_one_letter_code
_entity_poly.pdbx_strand_id
1 'polypeptide(L)' 'AEGRFITHWGSYGSEPSQFYNPVDVAIDSSGNVYVTDCGNERIQKFNPD' A
#
# COMPACT_ATOMS: atom_id res chain seq x y z
N ALA A 1 21.08 -7.75 -14.21
CA ALA A 1 20.35 -6.49 -13.97
C ALA A 1 20.09 -6.42 -12.48
N GLU A 2 20.74 -5.50 -11.77
CA GLU A 2 20.51 -5.30 -10.33
C GLU A 2 19.45 -4.23 -10.16
N GLY A 3 18.35 -4.56 -9.49
CA GLY A 3 17.30 -3.59 -9.20
C GLY A 3 17.78 -2.60 -8.13
N ARG A 4 17.62 -1.30 -8.38
CA ARG A 4 17.89 -0.27 -7.39
C ARG A 4 16.65 -0.06 -6.53
N PHE A 5 16.78 -0.26 -5.22
CA PHE A 5 15.76 0.13 -4.26
C PHE A 5 15.50 1.65 -4.33
N ILE A 6 14.22 2.05 -4.39
CA ILE A 6 13.82 3.47 -4.48
C ILE A 6 13.24 3.95 -3.16
N THR A 7 12.19 3.30 -2.65
CA THR A 7 11.49 3.71 -1.44
C THR A 7 10.60 2.59 -0.88
N HIS A 8 10.10 2.79 0.34
CA HIS A 8 9.05 2.01 0.97
C HIS A 8 8.14 2.94 1.80
N TRP A 9 6.92 2.53 2.09
CA TRP A 9 6.05 3.23 3.05
C TRP A 9 5.17 2.24 3.82
N GLY A 10 4.72 2.70 4.99
CA GLY A 10 3.92 1.93 5.92
C GLY A 10 4.72 1.07 6.90
N SER A 11 3.99 0.47 7.85
CA SER A 11 4.52 -0.39 8.91
C SER A 11 3.47 -1.42 9.33
N TYR A 12 3.85 -2.41 10.14
CA TYR A 12 2.90 -3.37 10.68
C TYR A 12 1.94 -2.72 11.69
N GLY A 13 0.63 -3.01 11.58
CA GLY A 13 -0.38 -2.57 12.54
C GLY A 13 -1.74 -2.28 11.91
N SER A 14 -2.62 -1.65 12.68
CA SER A 14 -4.03 -1.37 12.30
C SER A 14 -4.33 0.11 12.08
N GLU A 15 -3.42 1.01 12.41
CA GLU A 15 -3.61 2.46 12.24
C GLU A 15 -3.54 2.88 10.75
N PRO A 16 -3.97 4.11 10.39
CA PRO A 16 -3.82 4.61 9.03
C PRO A 16 -2.36 4.50 8.55
N SER A 17 -2.18 4.08 7.29
CA SER A 17 -0.87 3.81 6.67
C SER A 17 -0.10 2.62 7.28
N GLN A 18 -0.70 1.86 8.20
CA GLN A 18 -0.18 0.56 8.65
C GLN A 18 -0.89 -0.59 7.93
N PHE A 19 -0.31 -1.79 7.99
CA PHE A 19 -0.84 -3.00 7.34
C PHE A 19 -0.75 -4.21 8.27
N TYR A 20 -1.77 -5.08 8.26
CA TYR A 20 -1.78 -6.32 9.06
C TYR A 20 -1.76 -7.58 8.20
N ASN A 21 -2.32 -7.56 6.98
CA ASN A 21 -2.16 -8.62 5.98
C ASN A 21 -2.54 -8.08 4.59
N PRO A 22 -1.65 -7.32 3.92
CA PRO A 22 -1.90 -6.79 2.59
C PRO A 22 -1.80 -7.91 1.54
N VAL A 23 -2.82 -8.05 0.69
CA VAL A 23 -2.92 -9.15 -0.28
C VAL A 23 -2.65 -8.69 -1.71
N ASP A 24 -3.09 -7.49 -2.08
CA ASP A 24 -2.97 -6.98 -3.45
C ASP A 24 -2.76 -5.46 -3.51
N VAL A 25 -2.16 -4.99 -4.61
CA VAL A 25 -1.92 -3.58 -4.91
C VAL A 25 -2.30 -3.25 -6.36
N ALA A 26 -3.07 -2.18 -6.54
CA ALA A 26 -3.47 -1.67 -7.85
C ALA A 26 -3.25 -0.14 -7.94
N ILE A 27 -3.07 0.36 -9.16
CA ILE A 27 -2.88 1.78 -9.45
C ILE A 27 -3.93 2.23 -10.46
N ASP A 28 -4.61 3.36 -10.21
CA ASP A 28 -5.54 3.95 -11.17
C ASP A 28 -4.84 4.87 -12.18
N SER A 29 -5.59 5.38 -13.17
CA SER A 29 -5.05 6.29 -14.20
C SER A 29 -4.57 7.63 -13.66
N SER A 30 -4.95 7.98 -12.42
CA SER A 30 -4.53 9.20 -11.73
C SER A 30 -3.33 8.97 -10.81
N GLY A 31 -2.78 7.76 -10.78
CA GLY A 31 -1.62 7.41 -9.97
C GLY A 31 -1.94 7.09 -8.51
N ASN A 32 -3.21 6.98 -8.13
CA ASN A 32 -3.56 6.58 -6.76
C ASN A 32 -3.26 5.09 -6.56
N VAL A 33 -2.67 4.75 -5.43
CA VAL A 33 -2.36 3.37 -5.03
C VAL A 33 -3.46 2.85 -4.12
N TYR A 34 -4.00 1.69 -4.45
CA TYR A 34 -5.01 0.98 -3.67
C TYR A 34 -4.40 -0.31 -3.14
N VAL A 35 -4.49 -0.53 -1.83
CA VAL A 35 -3.99 -1.74 -1.17
C VAL A 35 -5.14 -2.44 -0.46
N THR A 36 -5.35 -3.73 -0.75
CA THR A 36 -6.28 -4.58 0.00
C THR A 36 -5.59 -5.10 1.25
N ASP A 37 -5.94 -4.57 2.42
CA ASP A 37 -5.36 -4.94 3.71
C ASP A 37 -6.32 -5.87 4.44
N CYS A 38 -6.38 -7.12 3.98
CA CYS A 38 -7.34 -8.12 4.41
C CYS A 38 -7.28 -8.41 5.91
N GLY A 39 -6.12 -8.23 6.54
CA GLY A 39 -5.97 -8.39 7.99
C GLY A 39 -6.75 -7.35 8.78
N ASN A 40 -6.81 -6.12 8.27
CA ASN A 40 -7.57 -5.03 8.87
C ASN A 40 -8.96 -4.87 8.21
N GLU A 41 -9.40 -5.84 7.39
CA GLU A 41 -10.70 -5.85 6.72
C GLU A 41 -11.00 -4.56 5.93
N ARG A 42 -9.99 -3.96 5.30
CA ARG A 42 -10.10 -2.65 4.64
C ARG A 42 -9.38 -2.57 3.30
N ILE A 43 -9.73 -1.54 2.54
CA ILE A 43 -8.94 -1.06 1.40
C ILE A 43 -8.38 0.32 1.77
N GLN A 44 -7.08 0.51 1.62
CA GLN A 44 -6.44 1.82 1.79
C GLN A 44 -6.13 2.44 0.42
N LYS A 45 -6.42 3.74 0.29
CA LYS A 45 -6.09 4.54 -0.89
C LYS A 45 -5.03 5.57 -0.53
N PHE A 46 -3.97 5.65 -1.32
CA PHE A 46 -2.90 6.64 -1.22
C PHE A 46 -2.85 7.47 -2.50
N ASN A 47 -2.72 8.77 -2.35
CA ASN A 47 -2.53 9.67 -3.48
C ASN A 47 -1.03 9.69 -3.85
N PRO A 48 -0.68 10.08 -5.08
CA PRO A 48 0.71 10.18 -5.53
C PRO A 48 1.49 11.37 -4.94
N ASP A 49 0.82 12.25 -4.19
CA ASP A 49 1.35 13.51 -3.64
C ASP A 49 1.72 13.41 -2.14
#